data_AF-A0A3B7MNB2-F1
#
_entry.id   AF-A0A3B7MNB2-F1
#
_cell.length_a   1.000
_cell.length_b   1.000
_cell.length_c   1.000
_cell.angle_alpha   90.00
_cell.angle_beta   90.00
_cell.angle_gamma   90.00
#
_symmetry.space_group_name_H-M   'P 1'
#
loop_
_entity.id
_entity.type
_entity.pdbx_description
1 polymer ?
#
loop_
_entity_poly.entity_id
_entity_poly.type
_entity_poly.pdbx_seq_one_letter_code
_entity_poly.pdbx_strand_id
1 'polypeptide(L)'
;MLKSLPIALLLCTFAVCAHAQKPGNGTYTYAVAFAEWQGKSLGATCTVVIKGDSIKVIYNGIGHLSVKKGDILDQGIIIKHQPTGQWIIGHSPADRHAKEIGGCSDGPTVIDFKNKKWWTC
;
A
#
# COMPACT_ATOMS: atom_id res chain seq x y z
N MET A 1 -35.06 28.88 42.27
CA MET A 1 -34.88 27.44 41.98
C MET A 1 -34.17 27.31 40.64
N LEU A 2 -32.84 27.12 40.65
CA LEU A 2 -32.01 26.99 39.44
C LEU A 2 -31.77 25.49 39.21
N LYS A 3 -32.33 24.92 38.14
CA LYS A 3 -32.06 23.52 37.75
C LYS A 3 -30.82 23.49 36.86
N SER A 4 -29.76 22.90 37.37
CA SER A 4 -28.49 22.62 36.68
C SER A 4 -28.69 21.66 35.51
N LEU A 5 -28.20 22.05 34.34
CA LEU A 5 -28.18 21.26 33.10
C LEU A 5 -26.87 20.45 33.02
N PRO A 6 -26.88 19.14 32.75
CA PRO A 6 -25.66 18.35 32.69
C PRO A 6 -24.91 18.59 31.36
N ILE A 7 -23.65 19.00 31.46
CA ILE A 7 -22.72 19.11 30.34
C ILE A 7 -22.33 17.69 29.93
N ALA A 8 -22.90 17.19 28.84
CA ALA A 8 -22.47 15.95 28.20
C ALA A 8 -21.14 16.19 27.49
N LEU A 9 -20.05 15.74 28.11
CA LEU A 9 -18.71 15.75 27.52
C LEU A 9 -18.66 14.71 26.39
N LEU A 10 -18.85 15.17 25.14
CA LEU A 10 -18.75 14.35 23.93
C LEU A 10 -17.28 13.98 23.69
N LEU A 11 -16.87 12.78 24.10
CA LEU A 11 -15.56 12.21 23.76
C LEU A 11 -15.52 11.87 22.25
N CYS A 12 -15.02 12.80 21.45
CA CYS A 12 -14.61 12.54 20.06
C CYS A 12 -13.41 11.58 20.06
N THR A 13 -13.67 10.30 19.82
CA THR A 13 -12.62 9.32 19.55
C THR A 13 -12.08 9.54 18.15
N PHE A 14 -10.99 10.29 18.03
CA PHE A 14 -10.20 10.33 16.80
C PHE A 14 -9.54 8.97 16.59
N ALA A 15 -10.16 8.12 15.77
CA ALA A 15 -9.52 6.92 15.26
C ALA A 15 -8.39 7.34 14.31
N VAL A 16 -7.19 7.52 14.84
CA VAL A 16 -5.99 7.70 14.03
C VAL A 16 -5.76 6.38 13.30
N CYS A 17 -6.16 6.31 12.03
CA CYS A 17 -5.81 5.22 11.13
C CYS A 17 -4.29 5.22 10.91
N ALA A 18 -3.56 4.63 11.85
CA ALA A 18 -2.12 4.46 11.78
C ALA A 18 -1.79 3.46 10.67
N HIS A 19 -1.55 3.96 9.47
CA HIS A 19 -0.90 3.20 8.41
C HIS A 19 0.48 2.78 8.90
N ALA A 20 0.84 1.51 8.71
CA ALA A 20 2.10 0.95 9.22
C ALA A 20 3.31 1.72 8.69
N GLN A 21 4.39 1.76 9.46
CA GLN A 21 5.62 2.44 9.06
C GLN A 21 6.26 1.75 7.85
N LYS A 22 6.85 2.53 6.94
CA LYS A 22 7.72 2.01 5.87
C LYS A 22 8.85 1.16 6.48
N PRO A 23 9.10 -0.07 6.01
CA PRO A 23 10.20 -0.89 6.50
C PRO A 23 11.56 -0.32 6.08
N GLY A 24 12.63 -0.77 6.74
CA GLY A 24 14.00 -0.40 6.39
C GLY A 24 14.48 -1.01 5.08
N ASN A 25 15.71 -0.69 4.70
CA ASN A 25 16.37 -1.30 3.54
C ASN A 25 16.38 -2.82 3.66
N GLY A 26 16.19 -3.52 2.55
CA GLY A 26 16.21 -4.97 2.56
C GLY A 26 15.49 -5.59 1.38
N THR A 27 15.37 -6.92 1.46
CA THR A 27 14.68 -7.75 0.48
C THR A 27 13.61 -8.55 1.22
N TYR A 28 12.39 -8.51 0.71
CA TYR A 28 11.22 -9.08 1.37
C TYR A 28 10.38 -9.88 0.38
N THR A 29 9.65 -10.88 0.87
CA THR A 29 8.64 -11.59 0.08
C THR A 29 7.25 -11.06 0.42
N TYR A 30 6.52 -10.63 -0.61
CA TYR A 30 5.17 -10.07 -0.51
C TYR A 30 4.21 -10.94 -1.32
N ALA A 31 2.97 -11.04 -0.87
CA ALA A 31 1.90 -11.59 -1.69
C ALA A 31 1.59 -10.60 -2.82
N VAL A 32 1.34 -11.11 -4.02
CA VAL A 32 0.66 -10.33 -5.05
C VAL A 32 -0.81 -10.28 -4.65
N ALA A 33 -1.44 -9.11 -4.67
CA ALA A 33 -2.85 -8.95 -4.32
C ALA A 33 -3.60 -8.44 -5.55
N PHE A 34 -4.45 -9.29 -6.13
CA PHE A 34 -5.21 -8.95 -7.33
C PHE A 34 -6.50 -8.23 -6.94
N ALA A 35 -6.66 -6.99 -7.41
CA ALA A 35 -7.84 -6.18 -7.11
C ALA A 35 -9.12 -6.81 -7.67
N GLU A 36 -9.06 -7.44 -8.85
CA GLU A 36 -10.16 -8.19 -9.47
C GLU A 36 -10.64 -9.36 -8.60
N TRP A 37 -9.76 -9.89 -7.76
CA TRP A 37 -10.02 -11.02 -6.87
C TRP A 37 -10.09 -10.60 -5.40
N GLN A 38 -10.50 -9.36 -5.12
CA GLN A 38 -10.69 -8.83 -3.76
C GLN A 38 -9.41 -8.94 -2.90
N GLY A 39 -8.24 -8.78 -3.54
CA GLY A 39 -6.94 -8.84 -2.89
C GLY A 39 -6.46 -10.25 -2.51
N LYS A 40 -7.07 -11.30 -3.08
CA LYS A 40 -6.54 -12.68 -3.03
C LYS A 40 -5.25 -12.76 -3.84
N SER A 41 -4.31 -13.61 -3.39
CA SER A 41 -3.04 -13.79 -4.09
C SER A 41 -3.00 -14.94 -5.08
N LEU A 42 -3.96 -15.86 -5.02
CA LEU A 42 -3.98 -17.07 -5.85
C LEU A 42 -2.64 -17.86 -5.80
N GLY A 43 -1.92 -17.75 -4.67
CA GLY A 43 -0.61 -18.35 -4.47
C GLY A 43 0.58 -17.55 -5.03
N ALA A 44 0.34 -16.44 -5.74
CA ALA A 44 1.38 -15.62 -6.32
C ALA A 44 2.11 -14.74 -5.30
N THR A 45 3.44 -14.67 -5.43
CA THR A 45 4.28 -13.79 -4.58
C THR A 45 5.31 -13.05 -5.42
N CYS A 46 5.90 -12.02 -4.82
CA CYS A 46 6.95 -11.20 -5.42
C CYS A 46 8.05 -10.89 -4.40
N THR A 47 9.23 -10.56 -4.92
CA THR A 47 10.34 -10.02 -4.15
C THR A 47 10.29 -8.50 -4.19
N VAL A 48 10.19 -7.88 -3.02
CA VAL A 48 10.24 -6.43 -2.83
C VAL A 48 11.63 -6.05 -2.32
N VAL A 49 12.34 -5.21 -3.06
CA VAL A 49 13.66 -4.68 -2.68
C VAL A 49 13.52 -3.20 -2.36
N ILE A 50 13.94 -2.81 -1.15
CA ILE A 50 13.87 -1.42 -0.66
C ILE A 50 15.28 -0.90 -0.42
N LYS A 51 15.57 0.28 -0.98
CA LYS A 51 16.83 1.02 -0.80
C LYS A 51 16.51 2.50 -0.59
N GLY A 52 16.52 2.95 0.65
CA GLY A 52 16.09 4.29 1.04
C GLY A 52 14.59 4.46 0.77
N ASP A 53 14.24 5.40 -0.09
CA ASP A 53 12.89 5.58 -0.59
C ASP A 53 12.64 4.87 -1.92
N SER A 54 13.65 4.24 -2.54
CA SER A 54 13.47 3.48 -3.77
C SER A 54 12.95 2.07 -3.48
N ILE A 55 12.04 1.61 -4.33
CA ILE A 55 11.45 0.27 -4.29
C ILE A 55 11.47 -0.37 -5.66
N LYS A 56 11.71 -1.69 -5.70
CA LYS A 56 11.54 -2.54 -6.87
C LYS A 56 10.76 -3.79 -6.48
N VAL A 57 9.74 -4.12 -7.27
CA VAL A 57 8.94 -5.33 -7.13
C VAL A 57 9.31 -6.26 -8.28
N ILE A 58 9.73 -7.47 -7.95
CA ILE A 58 10.29 -8.44 -8.90
C ILE A 58 9.49 -9.72 -8.78
N TYR A 59 9.10 -10.31 -9.91
CA TYR A 59 8.47 -11.62 -9.86
C TYR A 59 9.48 -12.68 -9.42
N ASN A 60 9.17 -13.42 -8.36
CA ASN A 60 10.07 -14.42 -7.80
C ASN A 60 9.87 -15.83 -8.39
N GLY A 61 8.89 -16.00 -9.28
CA GLY A 61 8.57 -17.26 -9.95
C GLY A 61 7.55 -18.14 -9.21
N ILE A 62 6.92 -17.64 -8.14
CA ILE A 62 5.89 -18.36 -7.39
C ILE A 62 4.51 -17.80 -7.75
N GLY A 63 3.62 -18.68 -8.24
CA GLY A 63 2.28 -18.34 -8.75
C GLY A 63 2.14 -18.57 -10.25
N HIS A 64 0.99 -18.21 -10.80
CA HIS A 64 0.69 -18.30 -12.23
C HIS A 64 0.53 -16.91 -12.86
N LEU A 65 1.60 -16.11 -12.80
CA LEU A 65 1.68 -14.86 -13.56
C LEU A 65 2.25 -15.13 -14.95
N SER A 66 1.72 -14.44 -15.97
CA SER A 66 2.20 -14.50 -17.36
C SER A 66 3.49 -13.68 -17.59
N VAL A 67 4.42 -13.72 -16.63
CA VAL A 67 5.71 -13.01 -16.62
C VAL A 67 6.83 -13.96 -16.21
N LYS A 68 8.08 -13.65 -16.55
CA LYS A 68 9.22 -14.50 -16.24
C LYS A 68 9.76 -14.19 -14.86
N LYS A 69 10.26 -15.23 -14.16
CA LYS A 69 10.99 -15.03 -12.91
C LYS A 69 12.14 -14.04 -13.14
N GLY A 70 12.23 -13.03 -12.30
CA GLY A 70 13.21 -11.94 -12.41
C GLY A 70 12.70 -10.70 -13.13
N ASP A 71 11.54 -10.77 -13.80
CA ASP A 71 10.93 -9.59 -14.41
C ASP A 71 10.51 -8.59 -13.33
N ILE A 72 10.68 -7.30 -13.65
CA ILE A 72 10.22 -6.20 -12.80
C ILE A 72 8.73 -6.03 -13.00
N LEU A 73 7.97 -6.19 -11.92
CA LEU A 73 6.52 -5.99 -11.91
C LEU A 73 6.17 -4.51 -11.69
N ASP A 74 6.95 -3.81 -10.86
CA ASP A 74 6.83 -2.37 -10.64
C ASP A 74 8.14 -1.81 -10.05
N GLN A 75 8.39 -0.52 -10.22
CA GLN A 75 9.54 0.18 -9.66
C GLN A 75 9.23 1.66 -9.48
N GLY A 76 9.69 2.24 -8.37
CA GLY A 76 9.52 3.68 -8.14
C GLY A 76 10.05 4.15 -6.80
N ILE A 77 9.34 5.12 -6.25
CA ILE A 77 9.61 5.78 -4.97
C ILE A 77 8.45 5.45 -4.02
N ILE A 78 8.77 5.12 -2.78
CA ILE A 78 7.80 4.86 -1.73
C ILE A 78 7.23 6.20 -1.26
N ILE A 79 5.97 6.45 -1.55
CA ILE A 79 5.28 7.68 -1.21
C ILE A 79 4.09 7.36 -0.31
N LYS A 80 3.87 8.16 0.74
CA LYS A 80 2.62 8.13 1.48
C LYS A 80 1.62 8.99 0.74
N HIS A 81 0.59 8.36 0.19
CA HIS A 81 -0.52 9.02 -0.47
C HIS A 81 -1.27 9.87 0.56
N GLN A 82 -1.37 11.17 0.31
CA GLN A 82 -1.90 12.11 1.30
C GLN A 82 -3.41 11.97 1.53
N PRO A 83 -4.27 11.83 0.49
CA PRO A 83 -5.70 11.65 0.68
C PRO A 83 -6.09 10.41 1.49
N THR A 84 -5.42 9.28 1.28
CA THR A 84 -5.81 8.00 1.92
C THR A 84 -4.90 7.57 3.06
N GLY A 85 -3.68 8.09 3.14
CA GLY A 85 -2.65 7.66 4.07
C GLY A 85 -1.94 6.36 3.67
N GLN A 86 -2.36 5.71 2.59
CA GLN A 86 -1.77 4.46 2.10
C GLN A 86 -0.37 4.69 1.52
N TRP A 87 0.44 3.64 1.53
CA TRP A 87 1.72 3.66 0.83
C TRP A 87 1.51 3.24 -0.61
N ILE A 88 2.17 3.96 -1.50
CA ILE A 88 2.13 3.72 -2.94
C ILE A 88 3.55 3.63 -3.51
N ILE A 89 3.66 2.99 -4.66
CA ILE A 89 4.83 3.05 -5.53
C ILE A 89 4.58 4.16 -6.55
N GLY A 90 5.08 5.35 -6.27
CA GLY A 90 4.96 6.50 -7.17
C GLY A 90 6.14 6.59 -8.12
N HIS A 91 5.92 7.23 -9.26
CA HIS A 91 6.93 7.52 -10.28
C HIS A 91 7.32 9.00 -10.28
N SER A 92 6.56 9.86 -9.57
CA SER A 92 6.91 11.25 -9.31
C SER A 92 6.46 11.71 -7.91
N PRO A 93 7.03 12.79 -7.34
CA PRO A 93 6.54 13.35 -6.09
C PRO A 93 5.07 13.80 -6.11
N ALA A 94 4.53 14.11 -7.30
CA ALA A 94 3.13 14.56 -7.47
C ALA A 94 2.12 13.46 -7.17
N ASP A 95 2.52 12.19 -7.28
CA ASP A 95 1.70 11.01 -7.00
C ASP A 95 1.22 10.95 -5.55
N ARG A 96 1.84 11.73 -4.65
CA ARG A 96 1.34 11.98 -3.29
C ARG A 96 -0.13 12.42 -3.26
N HIS A 97 -0.58 13.10 -4.31
CA HIS A 97 -1.93 13.65 -4.44
C HIS A 97 -2.68 13.05 -5.63
N ALA A 98 -2.27 11.87 -6.11
CA ALA A 98 -2.96 11.19 -7.19
C ALA A 98 -4.47 11.08 -6.88
N LYS A 99 -5.32 11.32 -7.88
CA LYS A 99 -6.77 11.26 -7.68
C LYS A 99 -7.20 9.83 -7.33
N GLU A 100 -6.59 8.86 -8.00
CA GLU A 100 -6.85 7.44 -7.86
C GLU A 100 -5.54 6.72 -7.55
N ILE A 101 -5.62 5.64 -6.78
CA ILE A 101 -4.52 4.72 -6.47
C ILE A 101 -5.11 3.30 -6.41
N GLY A 102 -4.31 2.28 -6.73
CA GLY A 102 -4.79 0.90 -6.64
C GLY A 102 -4.26 -0.03 -7.72
N GLY A 103 -4.74 -1.27 -7.69
CA GLY A 103 -4.30 -2.31 -8.63
C GLY A 103 -4.85 -2.15 -10.04
N CYS A 104 -6.13 -1.81 -10.19
CA CYS A 104 -6.80 -1.63 -11.49
C CYS A 104 -7.07 -0.15 -11.82
N SER A 105 -6.31 0.77 -11.25
CA SER A 105 -6.41 2.20 -11.57
C SER A 105 -5.26 2.62 -12.49
N ASP A 106 -5.43 3.72 -13.22
CA ASP A 106 -4.32 4.37 -13.95
C ASP A 106 -3.33 5.09 -13.02
N GLY A 107 -3.64 5.17 -11.73
CA GLY A 107 -2.79 5.78 -10.71
C GLY A 107 -1.71 4.83 -10.14
N PRO A 108 -0.88 5.35 -9.23
CA PRO A 108 0.15 4.58 -8.53
C PRO A 108 -0.39 3.32 -7.85
N THR A 109 0.40 2.24 -7.90
CA THR A 109 0.05 0.98 -7.24
C THR A 109 0.19 1.11 -5.72
N VAL A 110 -0.65 0.38 -4.99
CA VAL A 110 -0.60 0.33 -3.51
C VAL A 110 0.40 -0.73 -3.06
N ILE A 111 1.24 -0.38 -2.09
CA ILE A 111 2.14 -1.30 -1.40
C ILE A 111 1.77 -1.35 0.09
N ASP A 112 1.14 -2.44 0.51
CA ASP A 112 0.73 -2.65 1.89
C ASP A 112 1.88 -3.31 2.67
N PHE A 113 2.70 -2.48 3.33
CA PHE A 113 3.80 -2.95 4.16
C PHE A 113 3.34 -3.75 5.39
N LYS A 114 2.14 -3.46 5.93
CA LYS A 114 1.63 -4.14 7.13
C LYS A 114 1.29 -5.59 6.82
N ASN A 115 0.54 -5.80 5.75
CA ASN A 115 0.05 -7.11 5.33
C ASN A 115 0.98 -7.79 4.32
N LYS A 116 2.11 -7.15 3.97
CA LYS A 116 3.07 -7.60 2.96
C LYS A 116 2.39 -7.94 1.64
N LYS A 117 1.62 -6.99 1.10
CA LYS A 117 0.92 -7.14 -0.20
C LYS A 117 1.35 -6.05 -1.17
N TRP A 118 1.67 -6.45 -2.39
CA TRP A 118 1.77 -5.53 -3.53
C TRP A 118 0.51 -5.69 -4.38
N TRP A 119 -0.20 -4.59 -4.62
CA TRP A 119 -1.49 -4.60 -5.32
C TRP A 119 -1.31 -4.39 -6.82
N THR A 120 -2.03 -5.21 -7.59
CA THR A 120 -2.14 -5.11 -9.05
C THR A 120 -3.58 -5.43 -9.47
N CYS A 121 -3.91 -5.14 -10.72
CA CYS A 121 -4.93 -5.86 -11.43
C CYS A 121 -4.37 -7.27 -11.70
#